data_AF-A0A964I7E9-F1
#
_entry.id   AF-A0A964I7E9-F1
#
_cell.length_a   1.000
_cell.length_b   1.000
_cell.length_c   1.000
_cell.angle_alpha   90.00
_cell.angle_beta   90.00
_cell.angle_gamma   90.00
#
_symmetry.space_group_name_H-M   'P 1'
#
loop_
_entity.id
_entity.type
_entity.pdbx_description
1 polymer ?
#
loop_
_entity_poly.entity_id
_entity_poly.type
_entity_poly.pdbx_seq_one_letter_code
_entity_poly.pdbx_strand_id
1 'polypeptide(L)' 'MTTKDSSEIGYAEALKELEKILSDLERTDVDVDVLASQVERASELIRLCRDRIGNAKMQIDTVVSGLET' A
#
# COMPACT_ATOMS: atom_id res chain seq x y z
N MET A 1 -5.68 -6.51 -20.53
CA MET A 1 -6.26 -5.33 -19.85
C MET A 1 -7.14 -5.88 -18.75
N THR A 2 -6.55 -6.23 -17.60
CA THR A 2 -7.24 -6.97 -16.55
C THR A 2 -7.95 -5.99 -15.62
N THR A 3 -9.26 -6.20 -15.54
CA THR A 3 -10.30 -5.56 -14.74
C THR A 3 -9.85 -5.16 -13.34
N LYS A 4 -10.09 -3.91 -12.96
CA LYS A 4 -9.85 -3.41 -11.62
C LYS A 4 -11.19 -3.04 -10.98
N ASP A 5 -11.54 -3.81 -9.97
CA ASP A 5 -12.67 -3.57 -9.08
C ASP A 5 -12.50 -2.23 -8.37
N SER A 6 -13.52 -1.38 -8.46
CA SER A 6 -13.48 0.05 -8.14
C SER A 6 -13.55 0.39 -6.64
N SER A 7 -13.09 -0.50 -5.76
CA SER A 7 -13.28 -0.33 -4.30
C SER A 7 -12.04 -0.58 -3.44
N GLU A 8 -10.96 -1.14 -3.98
CA GLU A 8 -9.71 -1.34 -3.24
C GLU A 8 -8.50 -0.86 -4.03
N ILE A 9 -7.77 0.11 -3.47
CA ILE A 9 -6.52 0.62 -4.05
C ILE A 9 -5.56 -0.57 -4.24
N GLY A 10 -5.06 -0.71 -5.47
CA GLY A 10 -4.11 -1.77 -5.78
C GLY A 10 -2.76 -1.53 -5.09
N TYR A 11 -1.98 -2.58 -4.80
CA TYR A 11 -0.63 -2.43 -4.22
C TYR A 11 0.24 -1.41 -5.00
N ALA A 12 0.22 -1.48 -6.34
CA ALA A 12 0.95 -0.56 -7.20
C ALA A 12 0.47 0.90 -7.11
N GLU A 13 -0.82 1.12 -6.88
CA GLU A 13 -1.33 2.48 -6.67
C GLU A 13 -1.02 3.00 -5.28
N ALA A 14 -1.15 2.16 -4.26
CA ALA A 14 -0.78 2.52 -2.90
C ALA A 14 0.69 2.91 -2.82
N LEU A 15 1.57 2.19 -3.55
CA LEU A 15 2.98 2.53 -3.68
C LEU A 15 3.18 3.88 -4.39
N LYS A 16 2.49 4.11 -5.51
CA LYS A 16 2.56 5.38 -6.24
C LYS A 16 2.07 6.57 -5.42
N GLU A 17 1.05 6.36 -4.59
CA GLU A 17 0.54 7.37 -3.67
C GLU A 17 1.53 7.65 -2.54
N LEU A 18 2.18 6.62 -1.99
CA LEU A 18 3.27 6.75 -1.02
C LEU A 18 4.46 7.54 -1.58
N GLU A 19 4.88 7.28 -2.82
CA GLU A 19 5.95 8.05 -3.48
C GLU A 19 5.57 9.52 -3.63
N LYS A 20 4.30 9.80 -3.98
CA LYS A 20 3.80 11.17 -4.07
C LYS A 20 3.81 11.87 -2.71
N ILE A 21 3.38 11.19 -1.66
CA ILE A 21 3.41 11.71 -0.29
C ILE A 21 4.86 12.02 0.10
N LEU A 22 5.78 11.09 -0.14
CA LEU A 22 7.20 11.29 0.17
C LEU A 22 7.76 12.54 -0.53
N SER A 23 7.51 12.69 -1.83
CA SER A 23 7.94 13.88 -2.57
C SER A 23 7.33 15.18 -2.05
N ASP A 24 6.12 15.15 -1.51
CA ASP A 24 5.49 16.34 -0.96
C ASP A 24 6.04 16.68 0.45
N LEU A 25 6.35 15.66 1.26
CA LEU A 25 7.01 15.82 2.56
C LEU A 25 8.43 16.39 2.44
N GLU A 26 9.13 16.12 1.33
CA GLU A 26 10.47 16.66 1.06
C GLU A 26 10.45 18.16 0.66
N ARG A 27 9.28 18.75 0.46
CA ARG A 27 9.15 20.17 0.11
C ARG A 27 9.28 21.03 1.36
N THR A 28 10.15 22.02 1.29
CA THR A 28 10.46 22.92 2.41
C THR A 28 9.33 23.92 2.76
N ASP A 29 8.29 24.01 1.94
CA ASP A 29 7.22 25.02 2.04
C ASP A 29 5.87 24.42 2.52
N VAL A 30 5.87 23.20 3.05
CA VAL A 30 4.64 22.51 3.48
C VAL A 30 4.33 22.81 4.95
N ASP A 31 3.07 23.17 5.20
CA ASP A 31 2.55 23.45 6.54
C ASP A 31 2.55 22.19 7.43
N VAL A 32 2.81 22.35 8.73
CA VAL A 32 2.92 21.24 9.68
C VAL A 32 1.63 20.41 9.79
N ASP A 33 0.46 21.03 9.64
CA ASP A 33 -0.83 20.33 9.65
C ASP A 33 -1.01 19.44 8.41
N VAL A 34 -0.46 19.90 7.26
CA VAL A 34 -0.45 19.12 6.01
C VAL A 34 0.52 17.95 6.14
N LEU A 35 1.71 18.15 6.71
CA LEU A 35 2.65 17.06 6.98
C LEU A 35 2.03 15.98 7.85
N ALA A 36 1.33 16.37 8.93
CA ALA A 36 0.66 15.42 9.82
C ALA A 36 -0.39 14.57 9.09
N SER A 37 -1.23 15.22 8.27
CA SER A 37 -2.26 14.56 7.46
C SER A 37 -1.65 13.60 6.42
N GLN A 38 -0.54 14.00 5.80
CA GLN A 38 0.19 13.19 4.82
C GLN A 38 0.84 11.96 5.45
N VAL A 39 1.43 12.10 6.64
CA VAL A 39 2.02 10.99 7.38
C VAL A 39 0.94 10.00 7.83
N GLU A 40 -0.22 10.49 8.29
CA GLU A 40 -1.36 9.62 8.64
C GLU A 40 -1.81 8.79 7.44
N ARG A 41 -2.00 9.45 6.29
CA ARG A 41 -2.37 8.79 5.03
C ARG A 41 -1.31 7.76 4.60
N ALA A 42 -0.03 8.09 4.69
CA ALA A 42 1.05 7.15 4.38
C ALA A 42 1.00 5.91 5.30
N SER A 43 0.72 6.09 6.59
CA SER A 43 0.57 4.99 7.53
C SER A 43 -0.60 4.05 7.16
N GLU A 44 -1.73 4.59 6.69
CA GLU A 44 -2.85 3.78 6.19
C GLU A 44 -2.45 2.94 4.96
N LEU A 45 -1.79 3.57 3.98
CA LEU A 45 -1.34 2.91 2.76
C LEU A 45 -0.33 1.80 3.07
N ILE A 46 0.60 2.03 4.01
CA ILE A 46 1.56 1.01 4.46
C ILE A 46 0.85 -0.18 5.11
N ARG A 47 -0.19 0.06 5.93
CA ARG A 47 -0.98 -1.03 6.52
C ARG A 47 -1.66 -1.87 5.45
N LEU A 48 -2.28 -1.22 4.46
CA LEU A 48 -2.93 -1.90 3.34
C LEU A 48 -1.92 -2.73 2.52
N CYS A 49 -0.75 -2.18 2.24
CA CYS A 49 0.32 -2.90 1.57
C CYS A 49 0.77 -4.15 2.35
N ARG A 50 0.96 -4.03 3.66
CA ARG A 50 1.34 -5.16 4.53
C ARG A 50 0.27 -6.24 4.57
N ASP A 51 -1.00 -5.86 4.67
CA ASP A 51 -2.12 -6.80 4.68
C ASP A 51 -2.16 -7.61 3.38
N ARG A 52 -2.06 -6.94 2.23
CA ARG A 52 -2.00 -7.60 0.92
C ARG A 52 -0.82 -8.56 0.78
N ILE A 53 0.38 -8.16 1.21
CA ILE A 53 1.55 -9.04 1.18
C ILE A 53 1.32 -10.24 2.09
N GLY A 54 0.73 -10.04 3.27
CA GLY A 54 0.37 -11.11 4.20
C GLY A 54 -0.60 -12.11 3.59
N ASN A 55 -1.67 -11.62 2.97
CA ASN A 55 -2.66 -12.46 2.30
C ASN A 55 -2.06 -13.21 1.10
N ALA A 56 -1.25 -12.53 0.27
CA ALA A 56 -0.54 -13.19 -0.82
C ALA A 56 0.40 -14.30 -0.32
N LYS A 57 1.13 -14.06 0.78
CA LYS A 57 1.99 -15.08 1.40
C LYS A 57 1.18 -16.28 1.90
N MET A 58 0.03 -16.05 2.52
CA MET A 58 -0.85 -17.12 3.01
C MET A 58 -1.40 -17.98 1.86
N GLN A 59 -1.78 -17.36 0.74
CA GLN A 59 -2.21 -18.08 -0.45
C GLN A 59 -1.09 -18.93 -1.04
N ILE A 60 0.13 -18.40 -1.12
CA ILE A 60 1.31 -19.15 -1.58
C ILE A 60 1.56 -20.35 -0.66
N ASP A 61 1.56 -20.14 0.66
CA ASP A 61 1.76 -21.19 1.65
C ASP A 61 0.72 -22.32 1.53
N THR A 62 -0.54 -21.96 1.30
CA THR A 62 -1.63 -22.91 1.06
C THR A 62 -1.40 -23.73 -0.22
N VAL A 63 -1.00 -23.07 -1.32
CA VAL A 63 -0.72 -23.75 -2.59
C VAL A 63 0.47 -24.69 -2.46
N VAL A 64 1.55 -24.24 -1.81
CA VAL A 64 2.75 -25.05 -1.59
C VAL A 64 2.41 -26.28 -0.72
N SER A 65 1.72 -26.09 0.41
CA SER A 65 1.32 -27.20 1.29
C SER A 65 0.45 -28.24 0.58
N GLY A 66 -0.39 -27.83 -0.37
CA GLY A 66 -1.21 -28.73 -1.18
C GLY A 66 -0.44 -29.56 -2.21
N LEU A 67 0.81 -29.21 -2.52
CA LEU A 67 1.69 -29.96 -3.43
C LEU A 67 2.55 -31.01 -2.70
N GLU A 68 2.63 -30.93 -1.38
CA GLU A 68 3.42 -31.84 -0.53
C GLU A 68 2.60 -33.07 -0.06
N THR A 69 1.34 -33.17 -0.50
CA THR A 69 0.43 -34.33 -0.30
C THR A 69 0.32 -35.15 -1.58
#